data_AF-A0A960RKS8-F1
#
_entry.id   AF-A0A960RKS8-F1
#
_cell.length_a   1.000
_cell.length_b   1.000
_cell.length_c   1.000
_cell.angle_alpha   90.00
_cell.angle_beta   90.00
_cell.angle_gamma   90.00
#
_symmetry.space_group_name_H-M   'P 1'
#
loop_
_entity.id
_entity.type
_entity.pdbx_description
1 polymer ?
#
loop_
_entity_poly.entity_id
_entity_poly.type
_entity_poly.pdbx_seq_one_letter_code
_entity_poly.pdbx_strand_id
1 'polypeptide(L)'
;MYLIAILFSLLASSLGLKIEDVIAHENMQQEQDLSVTENLHDGKILILSDGSTWEVAPQSLSVSQTWIFPAPLNISKSTNTYYPYEITNIQTSSSILVRPITSYTPKHLDIQKS
;
A
#
# COMPACT_ATOMS: atom_id res chain seq x y z
N MET A 1 -52.57 39.47 23.31
CA MET A 1 -51.76 40.10 24.37
C MET A 1 -50.31 40.06 23.91
N TYR A 2 -49.77 41.19 23.45
CA TYR A 2 -48.37 41.40 23.05
C TYR A 2 -47.74 42.38 24.04
N LEU A 3 -46.53 42.08 24.52
CA LEU A 3 -45.38 42.96 24.82
C LEU A 3 -44.39 42.15 25.69
N ILE A 4 -43.26 41.68 25.18
CA ILE A 4 -41.94 42.34 25.12
C ILE A 4 -41.46 42.86 26.48
N ALA A 5 -40.47 42.16 27.06
CA ALA A 5 -39.14 42.69 27.39
C ALA A 5 -38.44 41.71 28.35
N ILE A 6 -37.51 40.90 27.85
CA ILE A 6 -36.51 40.28 28.74
C ILE A 6 -35.16 40.90 28.38
N LEU A 7 -34.63 41.58 29.40
CA LEU A 7 -33.37 42.28 29.45
C LEU A 7 -32.21 41.43 28.91
N PHE A 8 -31.39 42.10 28.11
CA PHE A 8 -29.97 41.78 27.94
C PHE A 8 -29.27 41.78 29.29
N SER A 9 -28.67 40.65 29.67
CA SER A 9 -27.52 40.62 30.56
C SER A 9 -26.47 39.71 29.93
N LEU A 10 -25.45 40.35 29.36
CA LEU A 10 -24.14 39.78 29.07
C LEU A 10 -23.65 38.99 30.28
N LEU A 11 -23.13 37.79 30.04
CA LEU A 11 -21.80 37.41 30.51
C LEU A 11 -21.25 36.37 29.54
N ALA A 12 -20.40 36.83 28.63
CA ALA A 12 -19.57 35.96 27.82
C ALA A 12 -18.51 35.34 28.73
N SER A 13 -18.70 34.08 29.10
CA SER A 13 -17.61 33.27 29.67
C SER A 13 -16.90 32.56 28.52
N SER A 14 -15.80 33.15 28.10
CA SER A 14 -14.86 32.57 27.15
C SER A 14 -14.24 31.30 27.74
N LEU A 15 -14.73 30.14 27.33
CA LEU A 15 -13.95 28.90 27.40
C LEU A 15 -13.14 28.81 26.11
N GLY A 16 -11.90 29.28 26.18
CA GLY A 16 -10.91 29.10 25.14
C GLY A 16 -10.67 27.61 24.92
N LEU A 17 -11.20 27.09 23.81
CA LEU A 17 -10.74 25.84 23.22
C LEU A 17 -9.28 26.05 22.80
N LYS A 18 -8.35 25.43 23.52
CA LYS A 18 -6.96 25.29 23.08
C LYS A 18 -6.94 24.44 21.81
N ILE A 19 -6.86 25.10 20.67
CA ILE A 19 -6.61 24.47 19.36
C ILE A 19 -5.09 24.27 19.24
N GLU A 20 -4.50 23.41 20.06
CA GLU A 20 -3.04 23.15 19.99
C GLU A 20 -2.70 21.66 19.87
N ASP A 21 -3.66 20.74 20.00
CA ASP A 21 -3.43 19.29 19.82
C ASP A 21 -4.04 18.72 18.53
N VAL A 22 -4.39 19.57 17.55
CA VAL A 22 -4.81 19.12 16.20
C VAL A 22 -3.65 19.29 15.23
N ILE A 23 -2.54 18.60 15.51
CA ILE A 23 -1.60 18.20 14.48
C ILE A 23 -1.51 16.67 14.58
N ALA A 24 -2.60 16.02 14.19
CA ALA A 24 -2.51 14.69 13.64
C ALA A 24 -1.53 14.82 12.46
N HIS A 25 -0.28 14.41 12.70
CA HIS A 25 0.67 14.15 11.63
C HIS A 25 0.13 12.95 10.87
N GLU A 26 -0.83 13.22 10.00
CA GLU A 26 -1.17 12.33 8.91
C GLU A 26 0.10 12.27 8.07
N ASN A 27 0.94 11.28 8.36
CA ASN A 27 1.92 10.77 7.43
C ASN A 27 1.12 10.22 6.25
N MET A 28 0.63 11.12 5.39
CA MET A 28 0.25 10.81 4.03
C MET A 28 1.54 10.43 3.31
N GLN A 29 2.05 9.23 3.58
CA GLN A 29 2.86 8.53 2.61
C GLN A 29 1.98 8.52 1.36
N GLN A 30 2.37 9.29 0.35
CA GLN A 30 1.71 9.27 -0.94
C GLN A 30 1.52 7.79 -1.31
N GLU A 31 0.28 7.31 -1.30
CA GLU A 31 -0.08 6.04 -1.90
C GLU A 31 0.23 6.21 -3.39
N GLN A 32 1.49 5.97 -3.76
CA GLN A 32 1.81 5.69 -5.14
C GLN A 32 0.98 4.47 -5.50
N ASP A 33 0.15 4.62 -6.52
CA ASP A 33 -0.74 3.58 -7.03
C ASP A 33 0.12 2.43 -7.56
N LEU A 34 0.48 1.53 -6.64
CA LEU A 34 1.40 0.44 -6.88
C LEU A 34 0.60 -0.68 -7.50
N SER A 35 1.04 -1.17 -8.65
CA SER A 35 0.40 -2.29 -9.31
C SER A 35 1.41 -3.28 -9.84
N VAL A 36 0.98 -4.53 -10.03
CA VAL A 36 1.83 -5.48 -10.74
C VAL A 36 1.80 -5.17 -12.22
N THR A 37 2.99 -5.01 -12.79
CA THR A 37 3.21 -4.79 -14.23
C THR A 37 3.54 -6.11 -14.94
N GLU A 38 4.34 -6.98 -14.32
CA GLU A 38 4.69 -8.30 -14.88
C GLU A 38 4.65 -9.42 -13.82
N ASN A 39 4.25 -10.62 -14.24
CA ASN A 39 4.31 -11.87 -13.46
C ASN A 39 5.01 -12.88 -14.34
N LEU A 40 6.22 -13.22 -13.92
CA LEU A 40 7.14 -14.05 -14.65
C LEU A 40 7.29 -15.39 -13.94
N HIS A 41 7.62 -16.41 -14.73
CA HIS A 41 7.93 -17.75 -14.24
C HIS A 41 6.82 -18.37 -13.37
N ASP A 42 5.58 -18.31 -13.85
CA ASP A 42 4.41 -18.92 -13.20
C ASP A 42 4.20 -18.43 -11.76
N GLY A 43 4.17 -17.10 -11.55
CA GLY A 43 3.94 -16.52 -10.23
C GLY A 43 5.20 -16.26 -9.41
N LYS A 44 6.37 -16.75 -9.83
CA LYS A 44 7.57 -16.73 -8.97
C LYS A 44 8.20 -15.34 -8.85
N ILE A 45 8.09 -14.51 -9.87
CA ILE A 45 8.72 -13.20 -9.91
C ILE A 45 7.69 -12.16 -10.33
N LEU A 46 7.56 -11.09 -9.53
CA LEU A 46 6.70 -9.96 -9.83
C LEU A 46 7.54 -8.71 -10.07
N ILE A 47 7.18 -7.94 -11.11
CA ILE A 47 7.71 -6.60 -11.35
C ILE A 47 6.56 -5.62 -11.13
N LEU A 48 6.78 -4.64 -10.26
CA LEU A 48 5.77 -3.65 -9.90
C LEU A 48 5.93 -2.37 -10.72
N SER A 49 4.92 -1.50 -10.68
CA SER A 49 4.87 -0.24 -11.44
C SER A 49 5.98 0.76 -11.08
N ASP A 50 6.60 0.63 -9.90
CA ASP A 50 7.79 1.40 -9.48
C ASP A 50 9.12 0.79 -9.99
N GLY A 51 9.06 -0.30 -10.76
CA GLY A 51 10.21 -1.04 -11.26
C GLY A 51 10.85 -1.99 -10.24
N SER A 52 10.33 -2.07 -9.01
CA SER A 52 10.82 -3.01 -8.01
C SER A 52 10.49 -4.45 -8.42
N THR A 53 11.43 -5.36 -8.13
CA THR A 53 11.29 -6.78 -8.46
C THR A 53 11.27 -7.61 -7.19
N TRP A 54 10.34 -8.57 -7.14
CA TRP A 54 10.04 -9.37 -5.97
C TRP A 54 9.98 -10.85 -6.30
N GLU A 55 10.58 -11.68 -5.45
CA GLU A 55 10.41 -13.12 -5.48
C GLU A 55 9.28 -13.54 -4.54
N VAL A 56 8.38 -14.38 -5.05
CA VAL A 56 7.22 -14.89 -4.33
C VAL A 56 7.58 -16.16 -3.58
N ALA A 57 7.13 -16.25 -2.33
CA ALA A 57 7.35 -17.42 -1.49
C ALA A 57 6.68 -18.67 -2.10
N PRO A 58 7.31 -19.86 -2.01
CA PRO A 58 6.78 -21.09 -2.61
C PRO A 58 5.33 -21.41 -2.22
N GLN A 59 4.95 -21.16 -0.96
CA GLN A 59 3.60 -21.38 -0.45
C GLN A 59 2.54 -20.41 -1.02
N SER A 60 2.97 -19.29 -1.61
CA SER A 60 2.11 -18.26 -2.18
C SER A 60 1.99 -18.34 -3.71
N LEU A 61 2.68 -19.29 -4.35
CA LEU A 61 2.74 -19.39 -5.81
C LEU A 61 1.36 -19.58 -6.45
N SER A 62 0.53 -20.47 -5.90
CA SER A 62 -0.82 -20.71 -6.41
C SER A 62 -1.69 -19.46 -6.42
N VAL A 63 -1.49 -18.55 -5.45
CA VAL A 63 -2.19 -17.27 -5.39
C VAL A 63 -1.65 -16.32 -6.46
N SER A 64 -0.33 -16.11 -6.48
CA SER A 64 0.31 -15.19 -7.43
C SER A 64 0.07 -15.55 -8.90
N GLN A 65 -0.06 -16.83 -9.24
CA GLN A 65 -0.36 -17.30 -10.60
C GLN A 65 -1.70 -16.82 -11.14
N THR A 66 -2.64 -16.47 -10.26
CA THR A 66 -3.99 -16.05 -10.63
C THR A 66 -4.14 -14.54 -10.74
N TRP A 67 -3.09 -13.77 -10.47
CA TRP A 67 -3.15 -12.31 -10.50
C TRP A 67 -3.20 -11.79 -11.94
N ILE A 68 -4.28 -11.07 -12.25
CA ILE A 68 -4.55 -10.45 -13.56
C ILE A 68 -4.04 -9.01 -13.55
N PHE A 69 -3.49 -8.53 -14.67
CA PHE A 69 -2.83 -7.23 -14.75
C PHE A 69 -3.62 -6.11 -15.41
N PRO A 70 -3.40 -4.85 -14.99
CA PRO A 70 -2.67 -4.44 -13.77
C PRO A 70 -3.51 -4.70 -12.51
N ALA A 71 -2.88 -5.23 -11.45
CA ALA A 71 -3.53 -5.45 -10.16
C ALA A 71 -3.06 -4.39 -9.16
N PRO A 72 -3.95 -3.59 -8.54
CA PRO A 72 -3.56 -2.62 -7.52
C PRO A 72 -3.17 -3.32 -6.22
N LEU A 73 -2.10 -2.85 -5.58
CA LEU A 73 -1.41 -3.52 -4.49
C LEU A 73 -1.18 -2.62 -3.29
N ASN A 74 -1.12 -3.25 -2.13
CA ASN A 74 -0.54 -2.70 -0.91
C ASN A 74 0.64 -3.58 -0.46
N ILE A 75 1.73 -2.97 0.00
CA ILE A 75 2.88 -3.69 0.58
C ILE A 75 2.97 -3.38 2.07
N SER A 76 3.04 -4.44 2.88
CA SER A 76 3.27 -4.36 4.32
C SER A 76 4.44 -5.24 4.74
N LYS A 77 4.91 -5.06 5.98
CA LYS A 77 5.92 -5.96 6.59
C LYS A 77 5.23 -7.22 7.11
N SER A 78 5.83 -8.37 6.85
CA SER A 78 5.40 -9.65 7.41
C SER A 78 6.24 -10.03 8.64
N THR A 79 5.80 -11.06 9.37
CA THR A 79 6.58 -11.68 10.46
C THR A 79 7.54 -12.76 9.97
N ASN A 80 7.52 -13.08 8.67
CA ASN A 80 8.34 -14.16 8.10
C ASN A 80 9.78 -13.69 7.87
N THR A 81 10.75 -14.40 8.44
CA THR A 81 12.17 -14.02 8.35
C THR A 81 12.74 -14.12 6.93
N TYR A 82 12.28 -15.07 6.11
CA TYR A 82 12.80 -15.31 4.76
C TYR A 82 12.07 -14.48 3.69
N TYR A 83 10.82 -14.13 3.94
CA TYR A 83 9.96 -13.34 3.06
C TYR A 83 9.34 -12.18 3.86
N PRO A 84 10.13 -11.13 4.17
CA PRO A 84 9.80 -10.14 5.19
C PRO A 84 8.71 -9.13 4.78
N TYR A 85 8.15 -9.28 3.58
CA TYR A 85 7.09 -8.42 3.08
C TYR A 85 5.89 -9.24 2.65
N GLU A 86 4.72 -8.64 2.74
CA GLU A 86 3.46 -9.15 2.24
C GLU A 86 2.92 -8.17 1.20
N ILE A 87 2.61 -8.67 0.01
CA ILE A 87 1.89 -7.91 -1.02
C ILE A 87 0.44 -8.37 -1.02
N THR A 88 -0.49 -7.43 -0.89
CA THR A 88 -1.92 -7.67 -0.92
C THR A 88 -2.52 -7.05 -2.17
N ASN A 89 -3.21 -7.86 -2.97
CA ASN A 89 -4.03 -7.38 -4.08
C ASN A 89 -5.32 -6.79 -3.52
N ILE A 90 -5.53 -5.48 -3.73
CA ILE A 90 -6.61 -4.71 -3.11
C ILE A 90 -7.99 -5.15 -3.65
N GLN A 91 -8.06 -5.58 -4.91
CA GLN A 91 -9.33 -5.99 -5.53
C GLN A 91 -9.82 -7.35 -5.02
N THR A 92 -8.90 -8.28 -4.77
CA THR A 92 -9.23 -9.67 -4.40
C THR A 92 -9.02 -9.95 -2.92
N SER A 93 -8.38 -9.03 -2.19
CA SER A 93 -7.91 -9.22 -0.82
C SER A 93 -6.98 -10.42 -0.64
N SER A 94 -6.42 -10.95 -1.73
CA SER A 94 -5.46 -12.05 -1.67
C SER A 94 -4.06 -11.52 -1.40
N SER A 95 -3.31 -12.24 -0.57
CA SER A 95 -1.98 -11.82 -0.11
C SER A 95 -0.93 -12.88 -0.39
N ILE A 96 0.28 -12.42 -0.68
CA ILE A 96 1.44 -13.26 -0.97
C ILE A 96 2.64 -12.78 -0.16
N LEU A 97 3.45 -13.71 0.32
CA LEU A 97 4.72 -13.40 0.97
C LEU A 97 5.80 -13.24 -0.08
N VAL A 98 6.62 -12.20 0.06
CA VAL A 98 7.66 -11.86 -0.92
C VAL A 98 8.96 -11.40 -0.27
N ARG A 99 10.03 -11.39 -1.06
CA ARG A 99 11.30 -10.73 -0.74
C ARG A 99 11.81 -9.94 -1.95
N PRO A 100 12.49 -8.80 -1.73
CA PRO A 100 13.03 -8.01 -2.84
C PRO A 100 14.19 -8.75 -3.49
N ILE A 101 14.33 -8.63 -4.82
CA ILE A 101 15.49 -9.12 -5.56
C ILE A 101 16.14 -7.97 -6.34
N THR A 102 17.44 -7.77 -6.14
CA THR A 102 18.19 -6.65 -6.74
C THR A 102 18.63 -6.90 -8.17
N SER A 103 18.51 -8.14 -8.66
CA SER A 103 18.88 -8.50 -10.03
C SER A 103 18.05 -9.69 -10.50
N TYR A 104 17.01 -9.41 -11.27
CA TYR A 104 16.43 -10.42 -12.15
C TYR A 104 17.12 -10.28 -13.51
N THR A 105 18.03 -11.20 -13.83
CA THR A 105 18.57 -11.33 -15.19
C THR A 105 17.63 -12.24 -15.98
N PRO A 106 16.89 -11.72 -16.98
CA PRO A 106 16.10 -12.58 -17.84
C PRO A 106 17.04 -13.59 -18.50
N LYS A 107 16.70 -14.88 -18.44
CA LYS A 107 17.53 -15.98 -18.94
C LYS A 107 17.65 -16.03 -20.49
N HIS A 108 17.48 -14.91 -21.18
CA HIS A 108 17.36 -14.82 -22.63
C HIS A 108 18.26 -13.72 -23.21
N LEU A 109 19.58 -13.79 -22.97
CA LEU A 109 20.59 -13.04 -23.73
C LEU A 109 21.87 -13.86 -24.00
N ASP A 110 21.78 -15.19 -24.06
CA ASP A 110 22.85 -16.05 -24.64
C ASP A 110 22.56 -16.38 -26.12
N ILE A 111 21.99 -15.44 -26.88
CA ILE A 111 21.88 -15.58 -28.34
C ILE A 111 23.12 -14.95 -28.98
N GLN A 112 24.06 -15.84 -29.31
CA GLN A 112 24.96 -15.74 -30.46
C GLN A 112 25.89 -14.52 -30.50
N LYS A 113 27.07 -14.63 -29.89
CA LYS A 113 28.27 -14.12 -30.56
C LYS A 113 28.82 -15.23 -31.43
N SER A 114 28.53 -15.08 -32.73
CA SER A 114 29.22 -15.73 -33.85
C SER A 114 30.73 -15.53 -33.80
#